data_AF-A0A1R3KX48-F1
#
_entry.id   AF-A0A1R3KX48-F1
#
_cell.length_a   1.000
_cell.length_b   1.000
_cell.length_c   1.000
_cell.angle_alpha   90.00
_cell.angle_beta   90.00
_cell.angle_gamma   90.00
#
_symmetry.space_group_name_H-M   'P 1'
#
loop_
_entity.id
_entity.type
_entity.pdbx_description
1 polymer ?
#
loop_
_entity_poly.entity_id
_entity_poly.type
_entity_poly.pdbx_seq_one_letter_code
_entity_poly.pdbx_strand_id
1 'polypeptide(L)'
;MVKTEIIEDEWLPVWNQEFEFQLRVPELAVLRIEVLEYDTTGRPDFGGQTCLPVSELRTGIRTVPLHDKKGNKYKHVRLLLGINFGLPYEL
;
A
#
# COMPACT_ATOMS: atom_id res chain seq x y z
N MET A 1 -10.26 -3.00 -6.61
CA MET A 1 -9.54 -2.61 -5.39
C MET A 1 -9.38 -3.88 -4.56
N VAL A 2 -8.14 -4.30 -4.33
CA VAL A 2 -7.83 -5.41 -3.41
C VAL A 2 -7.63 -4.83 -2.02
N LYS A 3 -7.88 -5.64 -1.00
CA LYS A 3 -7.75 -5.25 0.40
C LYS A 3 -7.07 -6.37 1.15
N THR A 4 -6.34 -6.03 2.20
CA THR A 4 -5.84 -7.01 3.14
C THR A 4 -6.95 -7.54 4.04
N GLU A 5 -6.67 -8.60 4.78
CA GLU A 5 -7.50 -8.97 5.92
C GLU A 5 -7.43 -7.90 7.02
N ILE A 6 -8.49 -7.83 7.82
CA ILE A 6 -8.56 -6.95 8.99
C ILE A 6 -7.77 -7.62 10.12
N ILE A 7 -6.94 -6.83 10.81
CA ILE A 7 -6.24 -7.25 12.03
C ILE A 7 -6.80 -6.38 13.15
N GLU A 8 -7.42 -7.01 14.15
CA GLU A 8 -8.03 -6.34 15.30
C GLU A 8 -6.99 -6.10 16.40
N ASP A 9 -7.07 -4.95 17.08
CA ASP A 9 -6.30 -4.59 18.29
C ASP A 9 -4.76 -4.73 18.19
N GLU A 10 -4.17 -4.42 17.02
CA GLU A 10 -2.73 -4.49 16.79
C GLU A 10 -2.11 -3.14 16.40
N TRP A 11 -1.03 -2.76 17.10
CA TRP A 11 -0.29 -1.51 16.86
C TRP A 11 0.74 -1.65 15.73
N LEU A 12 1.26 -2.86 15.50
CA LEU A 12 2.25 -3.17 14.46
C LEU A 12 1.72 -4.30 13.56
N PRO A 13 0.65 -4.06 12.80
CA PRO A 13 0.01 -5.10 12.01
C PRO A 13 0.96 -5.67 10.95
N VAL A 14 1.00 -7.00 10.87
CA VAL A 14 1.76 -7.76 9.87
C VAL A 14 0.78 -8.57 9.02
N TRP A 15 0.50 -8.08 7.82
CA TRP A 15 -0.41 -8.78 6.91
C TRP A 15 0.24 -9.96 6.18
N ASN A 16 1.48 -9.82 5.71
CA ASN A 16 2.15 -10.79 4.85
C ASN A 16 1.27 -11.25 3.66
N GLN A 17 0.53 -10.32 3.07
CA GLN A 17 -0.32 -10.57 1.91
C GLN A 17 0.29 -9.97 0.67
N GLU A 18 0.15 -10.71 -0.42
CA GLU A 18 0.66 -10.33 -1.73
C GLU A 18 -0.49 -10.08 -2.70
N PHE A 19 -0.29 -9.09 -3.56
CA PHE A 19 -1.24 -8.74 -4.60
C PHE A 19 -0.49 -8.59 -5.92
N GLU A 20 -1.06 -9.14 -6.98
CA GLU A 20 -0.54 -9.04 -8.33
C GLU A 20 -1.43 -8.14 -9.17
N PHE A 21 -0.80 -7.29 -9.98
CA PHE A 21 -1.48 -6.37 -10.88
C PHE A 21 -0.84 -6.44 -12.26
N GLN A 22 -1.64 -6.76 -13.27
CA GLN A 22 -1.21 -6.67 -14.67
C GLN A 22 -1.35 -5.23 -15.16
N LEU A 23 -0.24 -4.60 -15.52
CA LEU A 23 -0.19 -3.21 -15.97
C LEU A 23 0.17 -3.16 -17.47
N ARG A 24 -0.70 -2.55 -18.28
CA ARG A 24 -0.44 -2.39 -19.73
C ARG A 24 0.45 -1.19 -20.06
N VAL A 25 0.34 -0.12 -19.26
CA VAL A 25 1.05 1.15 -19.45
C VAL A 25 1.61 1.59 -18.08
N PRO A 26 2.67 0.91 -17.56
CA PRO A 26 3.19 1.17 -16.22
C PRO A 26 3.66 2.62 -16.01
N GLU A 27 4.09 3.30 -17.06
CA GLU A 27 4.58 4.69 -17.04
C GLU A 27 3.49 5.72 -16.70
N LEU A 28 2.21 5.36 -16.85
CA LEU A 28 1.06 6.18 -16.46
C LEU A 28 0.38 5.68 -15.18
N ALA A 29 0.87 4.59 -14.58
CA ALA A 29 0.25 3.95 -13.44
C ALA A 29 0.74 4.52 -12.11
N VAL A 30 -0.18 4.60 -11.12
CA VAL A 30 0.11 4.98 -9.74
C VAL A 30 -0.38 3.89 -8.81
N LEU A 31 0.52 3.38 -7.96
CA LEU A 31 0.17 2.54 -6.83
C LEU A 31 -0.32 3.41 -5.68
N ARG A 32 -1.62 3.33 -5.39
CA ARG A 32 -2.22 3.98 -4.22
C ARG A 32 -2.48 2.93 -3.14
N ILE A 33 -1.98 3.18 -1.94
CA ILE A 33 -2.24 2.38 -0.75
C ILE A 33 -2.93 3.29 0.27
N GLU A 34 -4.05 2.82 0.80
CA GLU A 34 -4.81 3.48 1.85
C GLU A 34 -4.94 2.53 3.03
N VAL A 35 -4.58 3.01 4.21
CA VAL A 35 -4.75 2.29 5.47
C VAL A 35 -6.04 2.79 6.11
N LEU A 36 -6.89 1.84 6.48
CA LEU A 36 -8.16 2.10 7.12
C LEU A 36 -8.17 1.46 8.51
N GLU A 37 -8.69 2.19 9.48
CA GLU A 37 -9.03 1.67 10.79
C GLU A 37 -10.42 1.06 10.71
N TYR A 38 -10.52 -0.25 10.92
CA TYR A 38 -11.80 -0.95 10.81
C TYR A 38 -12.54 -0.87 12.14
N ASP A 39 -13.68 -0.20 12.15
CA ASP A 39 -14.64 -0.21 13.25
C ASP A 39 -15.84 -1.09 12.86
N THR A 40 -16.18 -2.05 13.71
CA THR A 40 -17.33 -2.95 13.53
C THR A 40 -18.67 -2.22 13.58
N THR A 41 -18.70 -0.99 14.10
CA THR A 41 -19.92 -0.20 14.35
C THR A 41 -20.17 0.91 13.33
N GLY A 42 -19.25 1.14 12.39
CA GLY A 42 -19.27 2.34 11.54
C GLY A 42 -18.62 2.20 10.18
N ARG A 43 -18.35 3.35 9.56
CA ARG A 43 -17.53 3.44 8.35
C ARG A 43 -16.06 3.39 8.77
N PRO A 44 -15.22 2.57 8.12
CA PRO A 44 -13.79 2.55 8.42
C PRO A 44 -13.18 3.95 8.35
N ASP A 45 -12.43 4.30 9.38
CA ASP A 45 -11.76 5.58 9.48
C ASP A 45 -10.44 5.59 8.71
N PHE A 46 -10.00 6.78 8.33
CA PHE A 46 -8.79 6.94 7.52
C PHE A 46 -7.56 6.95 8.42
N GLY A 47 -6.68 5.95 8.26
CA GLY A 47 -5.43 5.84 9.00
C GLY A 47 -4.21 6.44 8.27
N GLY A 48 -4.28 6.57 6.95
CA GLY A 48 -3.20 7.17 6.15
C GLY A 48 -3.17 6.70 4.71
N GLN A 49 -2.37 7.37 3.89
CA GLN A 49 -2.23 6.99 2.48
C GLN A 49 -0.82 7.22 1.92
N THR A 50 -0.55 6.59 0.79
CA THR A 50 0.58 6.90 -0.07
C THR A 50 0.21 6.66 -1.53
N CYS A 51 0.78 7.47 -2.42
CA CYS A 51 0.59 7.38 -3.87
C CYS A 51 1.97 7.37 -4.52
N LEU A 52 2.32 6.29 -5.19
CA LEU A 52 3.64 6.05 -5.74
C LEU A 52 3.52 5.82 -7.26
N PRO A 53 4.13 6.66 -8.10
CA PRO A 53 4.25 6.37 -9.52
C PRO A 53 4.93 5.01 -9.70
N VAL A 54 4.33 4.12 -10.50
CA VAL A 54 4.86 2.76 -10.68
C VAL A 54 6.26 2.79 -11.30
N SER A 55 6.52 3.77 -12.18
CA SER A 55 7.82 4.02 -12.80
C SER A 55 8.94 4.36 -11.81
N GLU A 56 8.62 4.80 -10.59
CA GLU A 56 9.58 5.18 -9.56
C GLU A 56 9.81 4.08 -8.50
N LEU A 57 9.04 2.99 -8.57
CA LEU A 57 9.17 1.89 -7.63
C LEU A 57 10.46 1.09 -7.89
N ARG A 58 11.04 0.58 -6.79
CA ARG A 58 12.24 -0.26 -6.82
C ARG A 58 11.92 -1.61 -6.19
N THR A 59 12.36 -2.69 -6.83
CA THR A 59 12.17 -4.06 -6.32
C THR A 59 12.81 -4.31 -4.96
N GLY A 60 12.39 -5.36 -4.26
CA GLY A 60 12.85 -5.75 -2.94
C GLY A 60 12.03 -5.16 -1.79
N ILE A 61 12.58 -5.22 -0.58
CA ILE A 61 11.94 -4.70 0.64
C ILE A 61 12.13 -3.17 0.71
N ARG A 62 11.02 -2.45 0.86
CA ARG A 62 10.96 -0.97 0.87
C ARG A 62 10.08 -0.46 1.99
N THR A 63 10.55 0.56 2.69
CA THR A 63 9.73 1.31 3.65
C THR A 63 9.07 2.48 2.94
N VAL A 64 7.75 2.62 3.06
CA VAL A 64 6.98 3.69 2.45
C VAL A 64 6.32 4.54 3.54
N PRO A 65 6.54 5.87 3.57
CA PRO A 65 5.87 6.74 4.54
C PRO A 65 4.39 6.91 4.20
N LEU A 66 3.56 7.02 5.23
CA LEU A 66 2.15 7.40 5.08
C LEU A 66 1.97 8.91 5.27
N HIS A 67 0.90 9.41 4.68
CA HIS A 67 0.48 10.82 4.69
C HIS A 67 -0.97 10.94 5.16
N ASP A 68 -1.29 12.09 5.74
CA ASP A 68 -2.66 12.44 6.10
C ASP A 68 -3.53 12.75 4.86
N LYS A 69 -4.80 13.10 5.07
CA LYS A 69 -5.74 13.47 3.99
C LYS A 69 -5.31 14.71 3.20
N LYS A 70 -4.48 15.57 3.78
CA LYS A 70 -3.95 16.80 3.16
C LYS A 70 -2.61 16.56 2.45
N GLY A 71 -2.06 15.34 2.55
CA GLY A 71 -0.75 15.00 1.99
C GLY A 71 0.43 15.33 2.91
N ASN A 72 0.20 15.69 4.18
CA ASN A 72 1.30 15.89 5.12
C ASN A 72 1.84 14.55 5.56
N LYS A 73 3.17 14.39 5.51
CA LYS A 73 3.85 13.17 5.92
C LYS A 73 3.72 12.93 7.42
N TYR A 74 3.31 11.73 7.82
CA TYR A 74 3.40 11.31 9.21
C TYR A 74 4.87 11.10 9.60
N LYS A 75 5.26 11.61 10.76
CA LYS A 75 6.66 11.57 11.22
C LYS A 75 7.19 10.14 11.43
N HIS A 76 6.34 9.27 11.96
CA HIS A 76 6.74 7.94 12.44
C HIS A 76 5.97 6.78 11.79
N VAL A 77 5.00 7.04 10.92
CA VAL A 77 4.13 6.00 10.34
C VAL A 77 4.63 5.60 8.96
N ARG A 78 4.91 4.30 8.79
CA ARG A 78 5.47 3.69 7.58
C ARG A 78 4.89 2.30 7.36
N LEU A 79 4.78 1.90 6.09
CA LEU A 79 4.53 0.52 5.69
C LEU A 79 5.84 -0.14 5.23
N LEU A 80 5.99 -1.43 5.49
CA LEU A 80 7.05 -2.26 4.92
C LEU A 80 6.45 -3.09 3.79
N LEU A 81 6.96 -2.94 2.58
CA LEU A 81 6.44 -3.59 1.38
C LEU A 81 7.54 -4.43 0.72
N GLY A 82 7.19 -5.63 0.27
CA GLY A 82 7.94 -6.36 -0.74
C GLY A 82 7.42 -5.97 -2.13
N ILE A 83 8.29 -5.53 -3.02
CA ILE A 83 7.92 -5.14 -4.39
C ILE A 83 8.70 -6.00 -5.36
N ASN A 84 8.00 -6.68 -6.28
CA ASN A 84 8.60 -7.43 -7.36
C ASN A 84 7.95 -7.02 -8.68
N PHE A 85 8.76 -6.92 -9.73
CA PHE A 85 8.27 -6.74 -11.10
C PHE A 85 8.48 -8.04 -11.85
N GLY A 86 7.39 -8.64 -12.32
CA GLY A 86 7.45 -9.77 -13.23
C GLY A 86 7.99 -9.35 -14.59
N LEU A 87 8.64 -10.28 -15.31
CA LEU A 87 8.96 -10.05 -16.71
C LEU A 87 7.65 -10.02 -17.52
N PRO A 88 7.56 -9.17 -18.55
CA PRO A 88 6.35 -9.06 -19.38
C PRO A 88 6.01 -10.33 -20.20
N TYR A 89 6.88 -11.35 -20.19
CA TYR A 89 6.80 -12.53 -21.06
C TYR A 89 7.25 -13.82 -20.37
N GLU A 90 6.73 -14.17 -19.20
CA GLU A 90 6.70 -15.58 -18.82
C GLU A 90 5.44 -16.21 -19.43
N LEU A 91 5.66 -16.91 -20.56
CA LEU A 91 4.76 -17.86 -21.22
C LEU A 91 5.33 -19.26 -21.05
#